data_AF-N6TY27-F1
#
_entry.id   AF-N6TY27-F1
#
_cell.length_a   1.000
_cell.length_b   1.000
_cell.length_c   1.000
_cell.angle_alpha   90.00
_cell.angle_beta   90.00
_cell.angle_gamma   90.00
#
_symmetry.space_group_name_H-M   'P 1'
#
loop_
_entity.id
_entity.type
_entity.pdbx_description
1 polymer ?
#
loop_
_entity_poly.entity_id
_entity_poly.type
_entity_poly.pdbx_seq_one_letter_code
_entity_poly.pdbx_strand_id
1 'polypeptide(L)' 'MHCIVADAANNSKPSGIALWNFTNKLTVIEACQKKRQCKFQTSPTTFGGDPCPRVPKYVEVAYKCRPCKYTQN' A
#
# COMPACT_ATOMS: atom_id res chain seq x y z
N MET A 1 4.04 -17.51 -10.00
CA MET A 1 2.97 -16.49 -10.07
C MET A 1 3.49 -15.40 -9.18
N HIS A 2 4.00 -14.35 -9.76
CA HIS A 2 4.65 -13.27 -9.02
C HIS A 2 3.78 -12.03 -9.15
N CYS A 3 3.36 -11.50 -8.01
CA CYS A 3 2.60 -10.26 -7.93
C CYS A 3 3.54 -9.11 -7.59
N ILE A 4 3.32 -7.97 -8.21
CA ILE A 4 4.07 -6.73 -7.98
C ILE A 4 3.10 -5.66 -7.48
N VAL A 5 3.55 -4.88 -6.51
CA VAL A 5 2.81 -3.70 -6.04
C VAL A 5 3.00 -2.61 -7.09
N ALA A 6 1.90 -2.11 -7.65
CA ALA A 6 1.89 -1.05 -8.64
C ALA A 6 1.80 0.33 -7.98
N ASP A 7 0.96 0.46 -6.95
CA ASP A 7 0.83 1.68 -6.14
C ASP A 7 0.41 1.33 -4.70
N ALA A 8 0.80 2.18 -3.74
CA ALA A 8 0.37 2.13 -2.35
C ALA A 8 0.28 3.57 -1.81
N ALA A 9 -0.94 4.02 -1.51
CA ALA A 9 -1.23 5.34 -0.97
C ALA A 9 -1.92 5.24 0.40
N ASN A 10 -1.58 6.17 1.30
CA ASN A 10 -2.29 6.33 2.57
C ASN A 10 -3.16 7.60 2.48
N ASN A 11 -4.46 7.41 2.28
CA ASN A 11 -5.41 8.50 2.12
C ASN A 11 -5.90 8.93 3.51
N SER A 12 -5.19 9.87 4.14
CA SER A 12 -5.59 10.44 5.45
C SER A 12 -5.98 11.92 5.41
N LYS A 13 -6.31 12.50 4.26
CA LYS A 13 -6.56 13.95 4.18
C LYS A 13 -8.02 14.32 4.50
N PRO A 14 -8.27 15.17 5.51
CA PRO A 14 -9.29 16.20 5.41
C PRO A 14 -8.74 17.36 4.54
N SER A 15 -9.64 18.00 3.81
CA SER A 15 -9.43 19.07 2.84
C SER A 15 -8.52 20.19 3.39
N GLY A 16 -7.36 20.45 2.77
CA GLY A 16 -6.75 21.80 2.88
C GLY A 16 -5.26 21.99 3.18
N ILE A 17 -4.39 20.97 3.25
CA ILE A 17 -2.94 21.22 3.45
C ILE A 17 -2.06 20.41 2.48
N ALA A 18 -1.20 21.12 1.73
CA ALA A 18 -0.05 20.60 0.98
C ALA A 18 1.09 20.38 1.99
N LEU A 19 1.61 19.18 2.20
CA LEU A 19 2.72 18.56 1.48
C LEU A 19 2.84 17.15 2.08
N TRP A 20 2.53 16.08 1.33
CA TRP A 20 2.76 14.72 1.84
C TRP A 20 4.21 14.33 1.59
N ASN A 21 4.99 14.20 2.66
CA ASN A 21 6.24 13.44 2.58
C ASN A 21 5.90 11.98 2.22
N PHE A 22 6.57 11.51 1.18
CA PHE A 22 6.29 10.33 0.40
C PHE A 22 6.75 9.04 1.12
N THR A 23 6.29 8.76 2.35
CA THR A 23 6.98 7.77 3.22
C THR A 23 6.15 6.56 3.64
N ASN A 24 5.11 6.20 2.89
CA ASN A 24 4.23 5.06 3.22
C ASN A 24 4.17 3.97 2.14
N LYS A 25 4.82 4.20 1.00
CA LYS A 25 4.90 3.26 -0.12
C LYS A 25 5.85 2.08 0.17
N LEU A 26 6.92 2.33 0.93
CA LEU A 26 7.99 1.35 1.18
C LEU A 26 7.48 0.13 1.96
N THR A 27 6.71 0.31 3.03
CA THR A 27 6.20 -0.80 3.86
C THR A 27 5.40 -1.82 3.06
N VAL A 28 4.50 -1.36 2.19
CA VAL A 28 3.66 -2.24 1.37
C VAL A 28 4.48 -2.96 0.32
N ILE A 29 5.43 -2.26 -0.31
CA ILE A 29 6.36 -2.86 -1.28
C ILE A 29 7.21 -3.95 -0.59
N GLU A 30 7.81 -3.67 0.55
CA GLU A 30 8.65 -4.64 1.27
C GLU A 30 7.86 -5.90 1.68
N ALA A 31 6.62 -5.72 2.15
CA ALA A 31 5.79 -6.83 2.56
C ALA A 31 5.30 -7.69 1.38
N CYS A 32 4.96 -7.08 0.24
CA CYS A 32 4.15 -7.70 -0.80
C CYS A 32 4.85 -7.89 -2.15
N GLN A 33 5.95 -7.19 -2.43
CA GLN A 33 6.61 -7.23 -3.73
C GLN A 33 7.12 -8.64 -4.05
N LYS A 34 6.79 -9.13 -5.24
CA LYS A 34 7.11 -10.47 -5.76
C LYS A 34 6.51 -11.63 -4.95
N LYS A 35 5.61 -11.37 -4.00
CA LYS A 35 4.94 -12.42 -3.22
C LYS A 35 3.56 -12.71 -3.80
N ARG A 36 3.13 -13.99 -3.74
CA ARG A 36 1.77 -14.40 -4.15
C ARG A 36 0.71 -13.97 -3.13
N GLN A 37 1.09 -13.95 -1.87
CA GLN A 37 0.28 -13.53 -0.73
C GLN A 37 1.18 -12.79 0.25
N CYS A 38 0.66 -11.74 0.87
CA CYS A 38 1.34 -10.98 1.90
C CYS A 38 0.30 -10.51 2.92
N LYS A 39 0.77 -10.17 4.13
CA LYS A 39 -0.01 -9.51 5.17
C LYS A 39 0.86 -8.40 5.75
N PHE A 40 0.24 -7.27 6.06
CA PHE A 40 0.89 -6.14 6.72
C PHE A 40 -0.10 -5.50 7.68
N GLN A 41 0.42 -4.83 8.71
CA GLN A 41 -0.43 -4.15 9.70
C GLN A 41 -0.78 -2.74 9.24
N THR A 42 -2.07 -2.43 9.24
CA THR A 42 -2.59 -1.08 9.02
C THR A 42 -2.70 -0.34 10.34
N SER A 43 -1.55 0.04 10.90
CA SER A 43 -1.49 0.83 12.14
C SER A 43 -0.84 2.19 11.87
N PRO A 44 -1.23 3.26 12.62
CA PRO A 44 -0.61 4.57 12.44
C PRO A 44 0.90 4.53 12.64
N THR A 45 1.41 3.75 13.60
CA THR A 45 2.86 3.61 13.85
C THR A 45 3.59 2.97 12.67
N THR A 46 2.95 2.08 11.93
CA THR A 46 3.50 1.46 10.71
C THR A 46 3.61 2.44 9.53
N PHE A 47 2.81 3.51 9.54
CA PHE A 47 2.68 4.49 8.44
C PHE A 47 3.09 5.92 8.84
N GLY A 48 4.02 6.04 9.80
CA GLY A 48 4.63 7.32 10.18
C GLY A 48 3.83 8.17 11.17
N GLY A 49 2.81 7.61 11.81
CA GLY A 49 1.95 8.26 12.80
C GLY A 49 0.59 8.68 12.25
N ASP A 50 -0.32 9.02 13.16
CA ASP A 50 -1.63 9.57 12.81
C ASP A 50 -1.53 11.12 12.72
N PRO A 51 -1.59 11.73 11.52
CA PRO A 51 -1.52 13.18 11.38
C PRO A 51 -2.79 13.90 11.83
N CYS A 52 -3.92 13.20 11.95
CA CYS A 52 -5.23 13.76 12.29
C CYS A 52 -6.01 12.72 13.12
N PRO A 53 -5.86 12.73 14.45
CA PRO A 53 -6.59 11.83 15.33
C PRO A 53 -8.09 11.97 15.09
N ARG A 54 -8.83 10.85 15.17
CA ARG A 54 -10.30 10.75 14.94
C ARG A 54 -10.74 10.86 13.47
N VAL A 55 -9.82 11.04 12.52
CA VAL A 55 -10.14 10.90 11.10
C VAL A 55 -9.86 9.45 10.67
N PRO A 56 -10.86 8.72 10.16
CA PRO A 56 -10.63 7.37 9.67
C PRO A 56 -9.67 7.39 8.49
N LYS A 57 -8.76 6.42 8.45
CA LYS A 57 -7.70 6.32 7.43
C LYS A 57 -7.83 5.02 6.69
N TYR A 58 -7.48 5.06 5.43
CA TYR A 58 -7.54 3.91 4.55
C TYR A 58 -6.26 3.82 3.74
N VAL A 59 -5.77 2.59 3.60
CA VAL A 59 -4.65 2.28 2.71
C VAL A 59 -5.23 1.76 1.41
N GLU A 60 -4.88 2.40 0.32
CA GLU A 60 -5.24 1.97 -1.03
C GLU A 60 -4.02 1.30 -1.66
N VAL A 61 -4.20 0.07 -2.15
CA VAL A 61 -3.13 -0.73 -2.74
C VAL A 61 -3.54 -1.24 -4.11
N ALA A 62 -2.74 -0.94 -5.12
CA ALA A 62 -2.88 -1.50 -6.45
C ALA A 62 -1.80 -2.57 -6.67
N TYR A 63 -2.20 -3.77 -7.11
CA TYR A 63 -1.29 -4.88 -7.39
C TYR A 63 -1.52 -5.46 -8.79
N LYS A 64 -0.48 -6.06 -9.38
CA LYS A 64 -0.56 -6.78 -10.65
C LYS A 64 0.13 -8.15 -10.51
N CYS A 65 -0.52 -9.22 -10.92
CA CYS A 65 0.04 -10.57 -10.87
C CYS A 65 0.31 -11.12 -12.27
N ARG A 66 1.47 -11.75 -12.46
CA ARG A 66 1.74 -12.58 -13.65
C ARG A 66 1.45 -14.06 -13.36
N PRO A 67 0.63 -14.75 -14.18
CA PRO A 67 0.37 -16.19 -14.01
C PRO A 67 1.66 -17.03 -14.17
N CYS A 68 1.75 -18.19 -13.50
CA CYS A 68 2.91 -19.10 -13.58
C CYS A 68 3.11 -19.70 -14.98
N LYS A 69 2.00 -19.90 -15.70
CA LYS A 69 1.94 -20.42 -17.04
C LYS A 69 0.69 -19.82 -17.68
N TYR A 70 0.83 -19.27 -18.87
CA TYR A 70 -0.30 -19.20 -19.80
C TYR A 70 -0.47 -20.64 -20.28
N THR A 71 -1.59 -21.29 -19.97
CA THR A 71 -2.07 -22.33 -20.90
C THR A 71 -2.49 -21.58 -22.14
N GLN A 72 -1.59 -21.65 -23.11
CA GLN A 72 -1.75 -21.34 -24.51
C GLN A 72 -2.91 -22.16 -25.07
N ASN A 73 -3.92 -21.49 -25.60
CA ASN A 73 -4.84 -22.03 -26.59
C ASN A 73 -5.14 -20.92 -27.58
#